data_AF-R6CEF9-F1
#
_entry.id   AF-R6CEF9-F1
#
_cell.length_a   1.000
_cell.length_b   1.000
_cell.length_c   1.000
_cell.angle_alpha   90.00
_cell.angle_beta   90.00
_cell.angle_gamma   90.00
#
_symmetry.space_group_name_H-M   'P 1'
#
loop_
_entity.id
_entity.type
_entity.pdbx_description
1 polymer ?
#
loop_
_entity_poly.entity_id
_entity_poly.type
_entity_poly.pdbx_seq_one_letter_code
_entity_poly.pdbx_strand_id
1 'polypeptide(L)'
;MKLKTIKSLLCLLVLSLASNVYAQTQNSMTEVIPFKLVDGKIIIAATINDETADFVLDLAGQNALIPEAIEKLHIAKEGKLGAYKDFVFKDVPVGNVYEIKSLSFGDNTFRNDLPVFELKDEPYLRKLGVVGVLNSSLFSTSVLTIDKKRQKITVTQPYRPSYMKLNYRETFDFVTGMGILCPITVNGSPVSLIMDTWSNGLINLTPKDFEAWNTKYSKGTGEKVSNGYKEATEMQDNLLLPDVSFGKTKIENATAVKNPYLKHSVVGKQLLDHGIVSIDYTHRRIYFQPFDLMPIPQNESEVTEQSITDGKLNPITRRFFWENIFDYRKGGEFVNHTGKPIVIDFWATWCGPCMRLLPQMEAMAEQFKGKVIFYKVNADKEKDLCNHFGIQALPTLFFVPVEGKPIIEVGASPERYRQLIEEKLLK
;
A
#
# COMPACT_ATOMS: atom_id res chain seq x y z
N MET A 1 -40.01 41.82 46.84
CA MET A 1 -38.56 42.01 47.03
C MET A 1 -37.83 40.87 46.33
N LYS A 2 -37.36 41.10 45.10
CA LYS A 2 -36.68 40.09 44.25
C LYS A 2 -35.19 40.11 44.57
N LEU A 3 -34.60 38.98 44.98
CA LEU A 3 -33.14 38.82 45.07
C LEU A 3 -32.62 37.97 43.91
N LYS A 4 -31.53 38.47 43.33
CA LYS A 4 -30.97 38.17 42.02
C LYS A 4 -30.19 36.85 41.96
N THR A 5 -30.41 36.17 40.84
CA THR A 5 -29.52 35.32 40.03
C THR A 5 -28.02 35.45 40.28
N ILE A 6 -27.37 34.32 40.59
CA ILE A 6 -25.98 34.02 40.19
C ILE A 6 -25.98 32.60 39.61
N LYS A 7 -25.97 32.49 38.28
CA LYS A 7 -25.57 31.27 37.57
C LYS A 7 -24.10 31.43 37.21
N SER A 8 -23.24 30.63 37.84
CA SER A 8 -21.85 30.49 37.42
C SER A 8 -21.83 29.71 36.09
N LEU A 9 -21.34 30.38 35.04
CA LEU A 9 -21.11 29.82 33.72
C LEU A 9 -19.73 29.14 33.74
N LEU A 10 -19.69 27.85 34.09
CA LEU A 10 -18.50 27.04 33.86
C LEU A 10 -18.47 26.69 32.37
N CYS A 11 -17.81 27.53 31.59
CA CYS A 11 -17.55 27.30 30.17
C CYS A 11 -16.67 26.05 30.04
N LEU A 12 -17.29 24.94 29.61
CA LEU A 12 -16.60 23.76 29.13
C LEU A 12 -15.73 24.14 27.93
N LEU A 13 -14.41 24.19 28.13
CA LEU A 13 -13.43 24.01 27.06
C LEU A 13 -13.47 22.55 26.60
N VAL A 14 -14.49 22.20 25.79
CA VAL A 14 -14.39 21.03 24.91
C VAL A 14 -13.59 21.52 23.71
N LEU A 15 -12.26 21.39 23.77
CA LEU A 15 -11.43 21.46 22.57
C LEU A 15 -11.94 20.39 21.61
N SER A 16 -12.36 20.83 20.44
CA SER A 16 -12.77 20.04 19.30
C SER A 16 -11.63 19.14 18.83
N LEU A 17 -11.58 17.91 19.36
CA LEU A 17 -10.71 16.83 18.87
C LEU A 17 -11.23 16.14 17.60
N ALA A 18 -12.30 16.65 16.98
CA ALA A 18 -12.93 16.02 15.82
C ALA A 18 -12.37 16.47 14.45
N SER A 19 -11.56 17.53 14.38
CA SER A 19 -11.17 18.15 13.10
C SER A 19 -10.00 17.44 12.38
N ASN A 20 -9.19 16.64 13.09
CA ASN A 20 -7.96 16.08 12.52
C ASN A 20 -8.14 14.72 11.82
N VAL A 21 -9.22 13.99 12.09
CA VAL A 21 -9.42 12.62 11.56
C VAL A 21 -9.93 12.65 10.11
N TYR A 22 -10.76 13.64 9.76
CA TYR A 22 -11.29 13.81 8.40
C TYR A 22 -10.23 14.31 7.41
N ALA A 23 -9.27 15.13 7.87
CA ALA A 23 -8.22 15.68 7.02
C ALA A 23 -7.14 14.64 6.62
N GLN A 24 -6.83 13.66 7.49
CA GLN A 24 -5.82 12.63 7.20
C GLN A 24 -6.26 11.62 6.14
N THR A 25 -7.57 11.36 6.04
CA THR A 25 -8.12 10.35 5.11
C THR A 25 -8.42 10.87 3.71
N GLN A 26 -8.67 12.17 3.56
CA GLN A 26 -8.86 12.76 2.22
C GLN A 26 -7.56 12.92 1.41
N ASN A 27 -6.41 12.79 2.07
CA ASN A 27 -5.07 13.01 1.50
C ASN A 27 -4.21 11.74 1.44
N SER A 28 -4.76 10.57 1.73
CA SER A 28 -4.07 9.30 1.58
C SER A 28 -4.31 8.69 0.19
N MET A 29 -3.24 8.46 -0.58
CA MET A 29 -3.27 7.62 -1.78
C MET A 29 -3.39 6.16 -1.33
N THR A 30 -4.46 5.49 -1.75
CA THR A 30 -4.71 4.08 -1.45
C THR A 30 -4.79 3.32 -2.76
N GLU A 31 -4.02 2.25 -2.87
CA GLU A 31 -4.10 1.34 -4.00
C GLU A 31 -4.45 -0.06 -3.48
N VAL A 32 -5.37 -0.74 -4.16
CA VAL A 32 -5.79 -2.10 -3.82
C VAL A 32 -5.43 -3.05 -4.94
N ILE A 33 -4.44 -3.89 -4.69
CA ILE A 33 -3.79 -4.75 -5.68
C ILE A 33 -4.21 -6.19 -5.41
N PRO A 34 -4.74 -6.94 -6.41
CA PRO A 34 -5.02 -8.35 -6.23
C PRO A 34 -3.72 -9.16 -6.10
N PHE A 35 -3.78 -10.23 -5.32
CA PHE A 35 -2.74 -11.24 -5.29
C PHE A 35 -3.34 -12.63 -5.56
N LYS A 36 -2.50 -13.59 -5.95
CA LYS A 36 -2.91 -14.99 -6.16
C LYS A 36 -2.41 -15.84 -5.00
N LEU A 37 -3.14 -16.91 -4.70
CA LEU A 37 -2.63 -17.97 -3.83
C LEU A 37 -2.21 -19.16 -4.69
N VAL A 38 -0.93 -19.53 -4.61
CA VAL A 38 -0.39 -20.74 -5.25
C VAL A 38 0.26 -21.57 -4.15
N ASP A 39 -0.25 -22.78 -3.94
CA ASP A 39 0.12 -23.63 -2.79
C ASP A 39 0.03 -22.88 -1.43
N GLY A 40 -1.00 -22.04 -1.33
CA GLY A 40 -1.23 -21.15 -0.18
C GLY A 40 -0.17 -20.07 0.04
N LYS A 41 0.80 -19.86 -0.86
CA LYS A 41 1.74 -18.73 -0.82
C LYS A 41 1.12 -17.51 -1.50
N ILE A 42 1.39 -16.32 -0.97
CA ILE A 42 0.87 -15.05 -1.52
C ILE A 42 1.78 -14.63 -2.67
N ILE A 43 1.23 -14.65 -3.88
CA ILE A 43 1.93 -14.29 -5.12
C ILE A 43 1.49 -12.91 -5.57
N ILE A 44 2.45 -11.99 -5.69
CA ILE A 44 2.26 -10.61 -6.12
C ILE A 44 2.99 -10.36 -7.45
N ALA A 45 2.39 -9.56 -8.32
CA ALA A 45 3.03 -9.12 -9.56
C ALA A 45 3.77 -7.81 -9.33
N ALA A 46 5.04 -7.73 -9.75
CA ALA A 46 5.83 -6.51 -9.70
C ALA A 46 6.57 -6.29 -11.02
N THR A 47 6.80 -5.03 -11.36
CA THR A 47 7.52 -4.62 -12.56
C THR A 47 8.89 -4.08 -12.17
N ILE A 48 9.94 -4.63 -12.78
CA ILE A 48 11.33 -4.19 -12.60
C ILE A 48 11.91 -3.97 -13.99
N ASN A 49 12.47 -2.79 -14.26
CA ASN A 49 13.03 -2.44 -15.57
C ASN A 49 12.09 -2.74 -16.75
N ASP A 50 10.82 -2.32 -16.62
CA ASP A 50 9.73 -2.55 -17.58
C ASP A 50 9.30 -4.02 -17.78
N GLU A 51 9.90 -4.97 -17.05
CA GLU A 51 9.55 -6.39 -17.07
C GLU A 51 8.68 -6.77 -15.87
N THR A 52 7.47 -7.24 -16.13
CA THR A 52 6.54 -7.72 -15.08
C THR A 52 6.76 -9.21 -14.78
N ALA A 53 6.87 -9.55 -13.50
CA ALA A 53 6.98 -10.93 -13.05
C ALA A 53 6.24 -11.17 -11.72
N ASP A 54 5.96 -12.44 -11.45
CA ASP A 54 5.32 -12.88 -10.22
C ASP A 54 6.38 -13.22 -9.14
N PHE A 55 6.13 -12.76 -7.91
CA PHE A 55 6.99 -12.90 -6.74
C PHE A 55 6.19 -13.45 -5.57
N VAL A 56 6.83 -14.21 -4.67
CA VAL A 56 6.22 -14.50 -3.37
C VAL A 56 6.42 -13.31 -2.44
N LEU A 57 5.36 -12.90 -1.74
CA LEU A 57 5.45 -11.94 -0.64
C LEU A 57 5.86 -12.66 0.65
N ASP A 58 7.07 -12.34 1.14
CA ASP A 58 7.65 -12.90 2.35
C ASP A 58 8.05 -11.78 3.30
N LEU A 59 7.19 -11.46 4.27
CA LEU A 59 7.44 -10.30 5.15
C LEU A 59 8.73 -10.43 5.98
N ALA A 60 9.30 -11.62 6.10
CA ALA A 60 10.56 -11.86 6.77
C ALA A 60 11.74 -12.04 5.80
N GLY A 61 12.95 -11.81 6.29
CA GLY A 61 14.17 -11.95 5.52
C GLY A 61 14.43 -10.76 4.59
N GLN A 62 14.84 -11.04 3.35
CA GLN A 62 15.40 -10.12 2.37
C GLN A 62 14.83 -10.49 1.00
N ASN A 63 14.96 -9.57 0.06
CA ASN A 63 14.60 -9.85 -1.32
C ASN A 63 15.58 -10.88 -1.90
N ALA A 64 15.06 -11.80 -2.71
CA ALA A 64 15.87 -12.80 -3.37
C ALA A 64 15.30 -13.16 -4.75
N LEU A 65 16.16 -13.58 -5.68
CA LEU A 65 15.81 -13.91 -7.06
C LEU A 65 16.42 -15.24 -7.47
N ILE A 66 15.71 -16.01 -8.30
CA ILE A 66 16.34 -17.16 -8.97
C ILE A 66 17.32 -16.65 -10.05
N PRO A 67 18.36 -17.42 -10.43
CA PRO A 67 19.40 -16.94 -11.34
C PRO A 67 18.86 -16.43 -12.69
N GLU A 68 17.87 -17.12 -13.25
CA GLU A 68 17.27 -16.77 -14.55
C GLU A 68 16.52 -15.43 -14.49
N ALA A 69 16.09 -15.00 -13.31
CA ALA A 69 15.40 -13.74 -13.11
C ALA A 69 16.34 -12.54 -13.23
N ILE A 70 17.62 -12.70 -12.89
CA ILE A 70 18.62 -11.62 -12.99
C ILE A 70 18.74 -11.14 -14.43
N GLU A 71 18.85 -12.08 -15.37
CA GLU A 71 18.91 -11.79 -16.80
C GLU A 71 17.57 -11.29 -17.33
N LYS A 72 16.48 -11.99 -16.99
CA LYS A 72 15.11 -11.67 -17.44
C LYS A 72 14.69 -10.25 -17.04
N LEU A 73 15.02 -9.82 -15.83
CA LEU A 73 14.63 -8.51 -15.29
C LEU A 73 15.68 -7.43 -15.57
N HIS A 74 16.69 -7.73 -16.37
CA HIS A 74 17.76 -6.81 -16.77
C HIS A 74 18.46 -6.14 -15.57
N ILE A 75 18.70 -6.89 -14.49
CA ILE A 75 19.27 -6.33 -13.27
C ILE A 75 20.78 -6.11 -13.47
N ALA A 76 21.21 -4.86 -13.34
CA ALA A 76 22.61 -4.48 -13.53
C ALA A 76 23.54 -5.03 -12.43
N LYS A 77 24.83 -5.13 -12.75
CA LYS A 77 25.84 -5.97 -12.08
C LYS A 77 26.28 -5.49 -10.68
N GLU A 78 26.33 -6.46 -9.76
CA GLU A 78 26.96 -6.57 -8.42
C GLU A 78 27.05 -5.32 -7.53
N GLY A 79 26.26 -5.32 -6.45
CA GLY A 79 26.43 -4.40 -5.33
C GLY A 79 27.72 -4.68 -4.54
N LYS A 80 28.16 -3.70 -3.73
CA LYS A 80 29.39 -3.82 -2.91
C LYS A 80 29.23 -4.60 -1.60
N LEU A 81 28.05 -5.18 -1.35
CA LEU A 81 27.81 -5.96 -0.14
C LEU A 81 28.43 -7.35 -0.32
N GLY A 82 29.37 -7.73 0.54
CA GLY A 82 29.97 -9.06 0.49
C GLY A 82 28.87 -10.13 0.57
N ALA A 83 28.86 -11.05 -0.39
CA ALA A 83 27.91 -12.15 -0.42
C ALA A 83 27.97 -12.93 0.89
N TYR A 84 26.86 -12.98 1.63
CA TYR A 84 26.72 -13.91 2.74
C TYR A 84 26.73 -15.33 2.17
N LYS A 85 27.34 -16.28 2.86
CA LYS A 85 27.33 -17.68 2.39
C LYS A 85 25.93 -18.29 2.43
N ASP A 86 25.11 -17.82 3.36
CA ASP A 86 23.74 -18.26 3.58
C ASP A 86 22.83 -17.08 3.92
N PHE A 87 21.56 -17.25 3.57
CA PHE A 87 20.48 -16.35 3.91
C PHE A 87 20.19 -16.43 5.42
N VAL A 88 20.79 -15.54 6.22
CA VAL A 88 20.89 -15.62 7.70
C VAL A 88 19.58 -15.98 8.42
N PHE A 89 18.42 -15.58 7.89
CA PHE A 89 17.13 -15.90 8.48
C PHE A 89 16.60 -17.32 8.13
N LYS A 90 16.78 -17.78 6.89
CA LYS A 90 16.18 -19.05 6.38
C LYS A 90 17.19 -20.15 6.04
N ASP A 91 18.48 -19.90 6.25
CA ASP A 91 19.58 -20.85 5.95
C ASP A 91 19.59 -21.33 4.49
N VAL A 92 19.23 -20.42 3.57
CA VAL A 92 19.17 -20.70 2.14
C VAL A 92 20.49 -20.31 1.48
N PRO A 93 21.14 -21.18 0.69
CA PRO A 93 22.37 -20.83 0.00
C PRO A 93 22.15 -19.72 -1.03
N VAL A 94 22.96 -18.66 -0.93
CA VAL A 94 22.89 -17.51 -1.86
C VAL A 94 24.21 -17.34 -2.61
N GLY A 95 24.10 -16.76 -3.81
CA GLY A 95 25.20 -16.36 -4.68
C GLY A 95 25.50 -14.88 -4.53
N ASN A 96 25.54 -14.17 -5.65
CA ASN A 96 25.89 -12.76 -5.67
C ASN A 96 24.77 -11.87 -5.10
N VAL A 97 25.14 -10.64 -4.76
CA VAL A 97 24.18 -9.60 -4.36
C VAL A 97 24.03 -8.61 -5.50
N TYR A 98 22.79 -8.40 -5.92
CA TYR A 98 22.41 -7.42 -6.94
C TYR A 98 21.58 -6.30 -6.30
N GLU A 99 21.24 -5.31 -7.11
CA GLU A 99 20.51 -4.13 -6.66
C GLU A 99 19.38 -3.80 -7.65
N ILE A 100 18.16 -3.72 -7.13
CA ILE A 100 17.00 -3.27 -7.89
C ILE A 100 16.82 -1.77 -7.64
N LYS A 101 17.20 -0.95 -8.63
CA LYS A 101 17.09 0.52 -8.54
C LYS A 101 15.67 1.00 -8.33
N SER A 102 14.75 0.42 -9.09
CA SER A 102 13.33 0.74 -9.01
C SER A 102 12.47 -0.50 -9.22
N LEU A 103 11.43 -0.62 -8.43
CA LEU A 103 10.41 -1.65 -8.54
C LEU A 103 9.04 -0.98 -8.50
N SER A 104 8.14 -1.38 -9.36
CA SER A 104 6.73 -0.98 -9.29
C SER A 104 5.88 -2.14 -8.82
N PHE A 105 5.01 -1.89 -7.85
CA PHE A 105 4.01 -2.84 -7.37
C PHE A 105 2.66 -2.14 -7.42
N GLY A 106 1.81 -2.55 -8.37
CA GLY A 106 0.68 -1.72 -8.80
C GLY A 106 1.18 -0.42 -9.45
N ASP A 107 0.48 0.68 -9.18
CA ASP A 107 0.84 2.05 -9.57
C ASP A 107 1.92 2.66 -8.66
N ASN A 108 2.23 2.02 -7.53
CA ASN A 108 3.28 2.46 -6.62
C ASN A 108 4.67 2.11 -7.17
N THR A 109 5.54 3.11 -7.31
CA THR A 109 6.95 2.91 -7.68
C THR A 109 7.86 3.18 -6.49
N PHE A 110 8.70 2.21 -6.16
CA PHE A 110 9.63 2.21 -5.05
C PHE A 110 11.06 2.35 -5.61
N ARG A 111 11.75 3.43 -5.25
CA ARG A 111 13.13 3.74 -5.69
C ARG A 111 14.06 3.73 -4.50
N ASN A 112 14.58 2.56 -4.17
CA ASN A 112 15.28 2.34 -2.89
C ASN A 112 16.55 1.50 -3.00
N ASP A 113 17.12 1.34 -4.21
CA ASP A 113 18.36 0.58 -4.40
C ASP A 113 18.32 -0.75 -3.63
N LEU A 114 17.23 -1.51 -3.88
CA LEU A 114 16.84 -2.64 -3.05
C LEU A 114 17.86 -3.76 -3.22
N PRO A 115 18.60 -4.14 -2.16
CA PRO A 115 19.52 -5.26 -2.24
C PRO A 115 18.72 -6.54 -2.46
N VAL A 116 19.18 -7.37 -3.38
CA VAL A 116 18.55 -8.64 -3.73
C VAL A 116 19.60 -9.74 -3.85
N PHE A 117 19.37 -10.84 -3.15
CA PHE A 117 20.26 -12.00 -3.19
C PHE A 117 19.91 -12.89 -4.38
N GLU A 118 20.91 -13.35 -5.11
CA GLU A 118 20.74 -14.46 -6.04
C GLU A 118 20.65 -15.78 -5.26
N LEU A 119 19.61 -16.55 -5.53
CA LEU A 119 19.41 -17.90 -4.99
C LEU A 119 20.17 -18.89 -5.86
N LYS A 120 20.79 -19.93 -5.28
CA LYS A 120 21.54 -20.92 -6.09
C LYS A 120 20.64 -21.88 -6.84
N ASP A 121 19.68 -22.51 -6.16
CA ASP A 121 18.71 -23.39 -6.81
C ASP A 121 17.45 -23.56 -5.94
N GLU A 122 16.33 -23.01 -6.40
CA GLU A 122 15.04 -23.10 -5.71
C GLU A 122 13.97 -23.66 -6.67
N PRO A 123 13.92 -24.98 -6.88
CA PRO A 123 12.97 -25.61 -7.80
C PRO A 123 11.51 -25.40 -7.38
N TYR A 124 11.27 -25.22 -6.09
CA TYR A 124 9.92 -24.96 -5.59
C TYR A 124 9.41 -23.56 -5.98
N LEU A 125 10.28 -22.53 -5.98
CA LEU A 125 9.90 -21.21 -6.50
C LEU A 125 9.51 -21.29 -7.99
N ARG A 126 10.26 -22.09 -8.78
CA ARG A 126 9.90 -22.36 -10.18
C ARG A 126 8.57 -23.10 -10.31
N LYS A 127 8.29 -24.09 -9.45
CA LYS A 127 6.99 -24.79 -9.38
C LYS A 127 5.83 -23.84 -9.04
N LEU A 128 6.07 -22.84 -8.19
CA LEU A 128 5.10 -21.79 -7.87
C LEU A 128 4.88 -20.78 -9.02
N GLY A 129 5.74 -20.80 -10.05
CA GLY A 129 5.69 -19.87 -11.18
C GLY A 129 6.23 -18.48 -10.85
N VAL A 130 7.06 -18.35 -9.81
CA VAL A 130 7.64 -17.07 -9.39
C VAL A 130 9.12 -16.96 -9.73
N VAL A 131 9.58 -15.72 -9.90
CA VAL A 131 10.99 -15.40 -10.20
C VAL A 131 11.79 -15.06 -8.95
N GLY A 132 11.14 -14.97 -7.79
CA GLY A 132 11.80 -14.64 -6.53
C GLY A 132 10.85 -14.30 -5.40
N VAL A 133 11.42 -13.63 -4.40
CA VAL A 133 10.79 -13.29 -3.14
C VAL A 133 10.99 -11.80 -2.87
N LEU A 134 9.91 -11.10 -2.52
CA LEU A 134 9.93 -9.70 -2.10
C LEU A 134 9.56 -9.60 -0.62
N ASN A 135 10.32 -8.81 0.14
CA ASN A 135 10.15 -8.71 1.57
C ASN A 135 9.38 -7.45 2.02
N SER A 136 9.21 -7.35 3.35
CA SER A 136 8.56 -6.21 4.00
C SER A 136 9.22 -4.85 3.76
N SER A 137 10.51 -4.80 3.39
CA SER A 137 11.23 -3.54 3.20
C SER A 137 10.67 -2.69 2.06
N LEU A 138 10.02 -3.33 1.08
CA LEU A 138 9.32 -2.67 -0.02
C LEU A 138 8.31 -1.64 0.49
N PHE A 139 7.67 -1.92 1.62
CA PHE A 139 6.56 -1.13 2.14
C PHE A 139 6.97 -0.14 3.24
N SER A 140 8.28 0.08 3.44
CA SER A 140 8.84 0.85 4.57
C SER A 140 8.32 2.29 4.73
N THR A 141 7.78 2.89 3.68
CA THR A 141 7.20 4.25 3.68
C THR A 141 5.68 4.26 3.58
N SER A 142 5.02 3.12 3.77
CA SER A 142 3.59 2.94 3.52
C SER A 142 2.91 2.17 4.64
N VAL A 143 1.59 2.11 4.56
CA VAL A 143 0.80 1.15 5.33
C VAL A 143 0.41 0.00 4.41
N LEU A 144 0.88 -1.21 4.74
CA LEU A 144 0.57 -2.44 4.04
C LEU A 144 -0.59 -3.14 4.73
N THR A 145 -1.71 -3.37 4.06
CA THR A 145 -2.80 -4.22 4.54
C THR A 145 -2.87 -5.49 3.70
N ILE A 146 -2.93 -6.65 4.34
CA ILE A 146 -3.11 -7.96 3.70
C ILE A 146 -4.47 -8.52 4.11
N ASP A 147 -5.37 -8.67 3.14
CA ASP A 147 -6.65 -9.37 3.28
C ASP A 147 -6.61 -10.67 2.47
N LYS A 148 -6.35 -11.79 3.16
CA LYS A 148 -6.32 -13.12 2.55
C LYS A 148 -7.69 -13.59 2.08
N LYS A 149 -8.77 -13.22 2.78
CA LYS A 149 -10.14 -13.62 2.43
C LYS A 149 -10.58 -13.02 1.10
N ARG A 150 -10.18 -11.78 0.81
CA ARG A 150 -10.45 -11.10 -0.47
C ARG A 150 -9.32 -11.25 -1.50
N GLN A 151 -8.20 -11.84 -1.09
CA GLN A 151 -6.96 -11.92 -1.87
C GLN A 151 -6.52 -10.54 -2.39
N LYS A 152 -6.55 -9.54 -1.50
CA LYS A 152 -6.16 -8.16 -1.78
C LYS A 152 -5.05 -7.70 -0.86
N ILE A 153 -4.10 -6.98 -1.44
CA ILE A 153 -3.14 -6.15 -0.72
C ILE A 153 -3.53 -4.70 -0.93
N THR A 154 -3.61 -3.94 0.15
CA THR A 154 -3.81 -2.49 0.08
C THR A 154 -2.54 -1.79 0.51
N VAL A 155 -2.05 -0.86 -0.31
CA VAL A 155 -0.93 0.01 0.02
C VAL A 155 -1.47 1.42 0.17
N THR A 156 -1.33 2.01 1.37
CA THR A 156 -1.76 3.38 1.62
C THR A 156 -0.59 4.27 2.01
N GLN A 157 -0.54 5.48 1.45
CA GLN A 157 0.47 6.49 1.72
C GLN A 157 -0.15 7.90 1.82
N PRO A 158 0.42 8.82 2.63
CA PRO A 158 1.38 8.56 3.69
C PRO A 158 0.70 8.15 5.01
N TYR A 159 -0.65 8.20 5.06
CA TYR A 159 -1.40 8.03 6.30
C TYR A 159 -2.13 6.71 6.36
N ARG A 160 -2.24 6.18 7.58
CA ARG A 160 -3.08 5.04 7.90
C ARG A 160 -4.58 5.30 7.59
N PRO A 161 -5.26 4.44 6.82
CA PRO A 161 -6.69 4.49 6.59
C PRO A 161 -7.57 4.66 7.85
N SER A 162 -8.71 5.35 7.72
CA SER A 162 -9.67 5.57 8.83
C SER A 162 -10.34 4.29 9.31
N TYR A 163 -10.52 3.31 8.42
CA TYR A 163 -11.16 2.04 8.77
C TYR A 163 -10.37 1.25 9.82
N MET A 164 -9.06 1.49 9.91
CA MET A 164 -8.24 0.84 10.92
C MET A 164 -8.65 1.32 12.30
N LYS A 165 -8.79 0.40 13.25
CA LYS A 165 -9.24 0.72 14.61
C LYS A 165 -8.02 0.87 15.52
N LEU A 166 -7.89 2.04 16.15
CA LEU A 166 -6.73 2.37 16.99
C LEU A 166 -6.57 1.47 18.22
N ASN A 167 -7.64 0.80 18.64
CA ASN A 167 -7.66 -0.13 19.77
C ASN A 167 -7.46 -1.60 19.37
N TYR A 168 -7.13 -1.88 18.11
CA TYR A 168 -6.76 -3.18 17.56
C TYR A 168 -5.31 -3.18 17.07
N ARG A 169 -4.48 -2.30 17.62
CA ARG A 169 -3.08 -2.11 17.22
C ARG A 169 -2.15 -2.43 18.36
N GLU A 170 -0.98 -2.93 18.00
CA GLU A 170 0.17 -3.10 18.88
C GLU A 170 1.37 -2.30 18.37
N THR A 171 2.36 -2.12 19.23
CA THR A 171 3.69 -1.63 18.82
C THR A 171 4.51 -2.82 18.36
N PHE A 172 5.18 -2.71 17.23
CA PHE A 172 6.17 -3.71 16.84
C PHE A 172 7.58 -3.15 16.89
N ASP A 173 8.54 -4.03 17.14
CA ASP A 173 9.96 -3.75 16.93
C ASP A 173 10.42 -4.33 15.59
N PHE A 174 11.53 -3.81 15.07
CA PHE A 174 12.11 -4.28 13.81
C PHE A 174 13.49 -4.86 14.07
N VAL A 175 13.75 -6.05 13.53
CA VAL A 175 15.07 -6.67 13.55
C VAL A 175 15.67 -6.54 12.15
N THR A 176 16.76 -5.78 12.06
CA THR A 176 17.47 -5.53 10.81
C THR A 176 17.84 -6.84 10.11
N GLY A 177 17.45 -6.96 8.84
CA GLY A 177 17.70 -8.14 8.00
C GLY A 177 16.81 -9.34 8.28
N MET A 178 15.86 -9.23 9.21
CA MET A 178 14.91 -10.30 9.53
C MET A 178 13.45 -9.89 9.37
N GLY A 179 13.04 -8.72 9.84
CA GLY A 179 11.66 -8.24 9.70
C GLY A 179 11.03 -7.80 11.01
N ILE A 180 9.71 -7.86 11.06
CA ILE A 180 8.90 -7.29 12.13
C ILE A 180 8.72 -8.28 13.27
N LEU A 181 9.04 -7.87 14.50
CA LEU A 181 8.66 -8.55 15.73
C LEU A 181 7.21 -8.23 16.08
N CYS A 182 6.33 -9.14 15.70
CA CYS A 182 4.92 -9.10 15.95
C CYS A 182 4.61 -9.60 17.37
N PRO A 183 4.03 -8.76 18.25
CA PRO A 183 3.56 -9.20 19.55
C PRO A 183 2.26 -10.01 19.42
N ILE A 184 2.27 -11.23 19.95
CA ILE A 184 1.10 -12.10 20.08
C ILE A 184 1.00 -12.56 21.54
N THR A 185 -0.20 -12.67 22.08
CA THR A 185 -0.43 -13.16 23.44
C THR A 185 -0.71 -14.64 23.38
N VAL A 186 0.00 -15.44 24.17
CA VAL A 186 -0.23 -16.88 24.35
C VAL A 186 -0.44 -17.15 25.84
N ASN A 187 -1.60 -17.69 26.20
CA ASN A 187 -2.06 -17.90 27.58
C ASN A 187 -1.84 -16.68 28.47
N GLY A 188 -2.26 -15.51 28.01
CA GLY A 188 -2.11 -14.24 28.74
C GLY A 188 -0.70 -13.66 28.80
N SER A 189 0.31 -14.33 28.25
CA SER A 189 1.70 -13.85 28.21
C SER A 189 2.05 -13.30 26.81
N PRO A 190 2.56 -12.07 26.69
CA PRO A 190 3.01 -11.55 25.41
C PRO A 190 4.30 -12.26 24.95
N VAL A 191 4.33 -12.63 23.67
CA VAL A 191 5.47 -13.23 22.97
C VAL A 191 5.69 -12.42 21.69
N SER A 192 6.92 -11.97 21.44
CA SER A 192 7.27 -11.26 20.22
C SER A 192 7.93 -12.22 19.23
N LEU A 193 7.27 -12.46 18.10
CA LEU A 193 7.71 -13.41 17.07
C LEU A 193 7.90 -12.69 15.73
N ILE A 194 8.83 -13.17 14.90
CA ILE A 194 9.03 -12.55 13.57
C ILE A 194 7.83 -12.88 12.67
N MET A 195 7.25 -11.88 12.00
CA MET A 195 6.17 -12.10 11.05
C MET A 195 6.71 -12.63 9.72
N ASP A 196 6.40 -13.89 9.39
CA ASP A 196 6.92 -14.61 8.23
C ASP A 196 5.78 -15.21 7.40
N THR A 197 5.36 -14.52 6.34
CA THR A 197 4.25 -14.96 5.46
C THR A 197 4.60 -16.16 4.59
N TRP A 198 5.87 -16.60 4.57
CA TRP A 198 6.22 -17.89 3.97
C TRP A 198 5.80 -19.06 4.86
N SER A 199 6.04 -18.97 6.17
CA SER A 199 5.78 -20.07 7.11
C SER A 199 4.28 -20.39 7.19
N ASN A 200 3.93 -21.69 7.16
CA ASN A 200 2.54 -22.12 7.00
C ASN A 200 1.71 -21.95 8.29
N GLY A 201 2.15 -22.54 9.40
CA GLY A 201 1.39 -22.56 10.65
C GLY A 201 1.32 -21.22 11.35
N LEU A 202 0.47 -21.11 12.37
CA LEU A 202 0.27 -19.88 13.13
C LEU A 202 1.55 -19.48 13.86
N ILE A 203 2.11 -20.37 14.68
CA ILE A 203 3.40 -20.17 15.33
C ILE A 203 4.34 -21.30 14.89
N ASN A 204 5.53 -20.95 14.42
CA ASN A 204 6.56 -21.94 14.09
C ASN A 204 7.76 -21.66 15.02
N LEU A 205 8.08 -22.63 15.86
CA LEU A 205 9.09 -22.49 16.91
C LEU A 205 10.42 -23.06 16.46
N THR A 206 11.51 -22.41 16.88
CA THR A 206 12.83 -23.05 16.89
C THR A 206 12.81 -24.30 17.79
N PRO A 207 13.72 -25.27 17.61
CA PRO A 207 13.81 -26.42 18.52
C PRO A 207 13.90 -26.02 20.00
N LYS A 208 14.69 -24.98 20.30
CA LYS A 208 14.88 -24.46 21.66
C LYS A 208 13.56 -23.95 22.25
N ASP A 209 12.83 -23.13 21.51
CA ASP A 209 11.57 -22.55 21.99
C ASP A 209 10.48 -23.62 22.09
N PHE A 210 10.47 -24.57 21.15
CA PHE A 210 9.55 -25.71 21.19
C PHE A 210 9.74 -26.55 22.45
N GLU A 211 10.96 -26.93 22.81
CA GLU A 211 11.19 -27.69 24.05
C GLU A 211 10.74 -26.92 25.30
N ALA A 212 10.94 -25.60 25.33
CA ALA A 212 10.47 -24.75 26.43
C ALA A 212 8.93 -24.70 26.53
N TRP A 213 8.22 -24.89 25.42
CA TRP A 213 6.76 -24.87 25.34
C TRP A 213 6.16 -26.29 25.48
N ASN A 214 6.87 -27.32 25.06
CA ASN A 214 6.42 -28.73 25.07
C ASN A 214 6.09 -29.24 26.48
N THR A 215 6.64 -28.61 27.52
CA THR A 215 6.29 -28.91 28.93
C THR A 215 5.00 -28.23 29.42
N LYS A 216 4.49 -27.25 28.67
CA LYS A 216 3.37 -26.39 29.07
C LYS A 216 2.08 -26.66 28.28
N TYR A 217 2.19 -27.25 27.10
CA TYR A 217 1.08 -27.43 26.16
C TYR A 217 0.94 -28.87 25.71
N SER A 218 -0.29 -29.28 25.42
CA SER A 218 -0.58 -30.61 24.89
C SER A 218 -0.11 -30.74 23.44
N LYS A 219 0.34 -31.95 23.06
CA LYS A 219 0.69 -32.26 21.67
C LYS A 219 -0.55 -32.28 20.77
N GLY A 220 -0.39 -31.80 19.53
CA GLY A 220 -1.38 -31.94 18.47
C GLY A 220 -1.06 -33.10 17.53
N THR A 221 -1.57 -33.03 16.31
CA THR A 221 -1.44 -34.07 15.26
C THR A 221 -0.19 -33.91 14.38
N GLY A 222 0.63 -32.90 14.65
CA GLY A 222 1.72 -32.48 13.79
C GLY A 222 1.29 -31.58 12.63
N GLU A 223 2.27 -30.92 12.03
CA GLU A 223 2.10 -30.02 10.89
C GLU A 223 3.32 -30.07 9.97
N LYS A 224 3.12 -29.85 8.66
CA LYS A 224 4.22 -29.82 7.68
C LYS A 224 4.94 -28.49 7.70
N VAL A 225 6.28 -28.53 7.77
CA VAL A 225 7.13 -27.33 7.76
C VAL A 225 8.02 -27.26 6.52
N SER A 226 8.44 -26.04 6.16
CA SER A 226 9.40 -25.79 5.08
C SER A 226 10.81 -25.62 5.62
N ASN A 227 11.78 -26.15 4.88
CA ASN A 227 13.20 -25.82 5.01
C ASN A 227 13.54 -24.73 3.97
N GLY A 228 13.83 -23.50 4.41
CA GLY A 228 14.06 -22.40 3.48
C GLY A 228 12.88 -22.14 2.55
N TYR A 229 13.19 -21.93 1.26
CA TYR A 229 12.19 -21.73 0.20
C TYR A 229 11.69 -23.02 -0.46
N LYS A 230 11.80 -24.16 0.23
CA LYS A 230 11.31 -25.47 -0.26
C LYS A 230 9.84 -25.72 0.11
N GLU A 231 9.25 -26.68 -0.60
CA GLU A 231 7.91 -27.19 -0.30
C GLU A 231 7.82 -27.76 1.11
N ALA A 232 6.72 -27.47 1.81
CA ALA A 232 6.49 -28.00 3.15
C ALA A 232 6.07 -29.47 3.06
N THR A 233 7.05 -30.37 3.15
CA THR A 233 6.86 -31.82 2.99
C THR A 233 7.07 -32.60 4.27
N GLU A 234 7.88 -32.08 5.20
CA GLU A 234 8.27 -32.76 6.43
C GLU A 234 7.27 -32.50 7.56
N MET A 235 6.64 -33.57 8.05
CA MET A 235 5.77 -33.51 9.22
C MET A 235 6.62 -33.31 10.49
N GLN A 236 6.23 -32.35 11.32
CA GLN A 236 6.86 -32.06 12.61
C GLN A 236 5.82 -32.05 13.73
N ASP A 237 6.29 -32.29 14.96
CA ASP A 237 5.44 -32.19 16.15
C ASP A 237 4.89 -30.76 16.31
N ASN A 238 3.64 -30.66 16.73
CA ASN A 238 3.04 -29.39 17.12
C ASN A 238 2.39 -29.47 18.50
N LEU A 239 2.12 -28.29 19.06
CA LEU A 239 1.46 -28.07 20.33
C LEU A 239 0.13 -27.36 20.09
N LEU A 240 -0.89 -27.73 20.85
CA LEU A 240 -2.19 -27.06 20.88
C LEU A 240 -2.11 -25.87 21.84
N LEU A 241 -2.45 -24.68 21.36
CA LEU A 241 -2.44 -23.45 22.15
C LEU A 241 -3.89 -23.05 22.48
N PRO A 242 -4.33 -23.21 23.74
CA PRO A 242 -5.74 -23.06 24.09
C PRO A 242 -6.21 -21.60 24.12
N ASP A 243 -5.32 -20.65 24.39
CA ASP A 243 -5.63 -19.23 24.43
C ASP A 243 -4.56 -18.44 23.70
N VAL A 244 -4.87 -18.00 22.48
CA VAL A 244 -4.01 -17.13 21.69
C VAL A 244 -4.81 -15.92 21.26
N SER A 245 -4.22 -14.73 21.39
CA SER A 245 -4.82 -13.51 20.88
C SER A 245 -3.78 -12.59 20.27
N PHE A 246 -4.23 -11.82 19.27
CA PHE A 246 -3.50 -10.67 18.78
C PHE A 246 -4.33 -9.44 19.09
N GLY A 247 -3.80 -8.58 19.95
CA GLY A 247 -4.53 -7.42 20.47
C GLY A 247 -5.81 -7.90 21.16
N LYS A 248 -6.97 -7.52 20.61
CA LYS A 248 -8.29 -7.89 21.14
C LYS A 248 -8.92 -9.11 20.47
N THR A 249 -8.28 -9.67 19.46
CA THR A 249 -8.85 -10.73 18.63
C THR A 249 -8.32 -12.06 19.09
N LYS A 250 -9.22 -12.97 19.49
CA LYS A 250 -8.87 -14.36 19.80
C LYS A 250 -8.64 -15.16 18.53
N ILE A 251 -7.68 -16.08 18.59
CA ILE A 251 -7.32 -16.99 17.51
C ILE A 251 -7.71 -18.40 17.94
N GLU A 252 -8.71 -18.96 17.26
CA GLU A 252 -9.22 -20.30 17.53
C GLU A 252 -8.33 -21.37 16.91
N ASN A 253 -8.26 -22.54 17.53
CA ASN A 253 -7.50 -23.70 17.04
C ASN A 253 -6.01 -23.39 16.78
N ALA A 254 -5.44 -22.50 17.59
CA ALA A 254 -4.06 -22.08 17.46
C ALA A 254 -3.08 -23.24 17.74
N THR A 255 -2.06 -23.36 16.90
CA THR A 255 -0.99 -24.35 17.05
C THR A 255 0.39 -23.70 17.04
N ALA A 256 1.34 -24.34 17.70
CA ALA A 256 2.76 -24.05 17.56
C ALA A 256 3.49 -25.29 17.06
N VAL A 257 4.03 -25.24 15.83
CA VAL A 257 4.79 -26.35 15.23
C VAL A 257 6.30 -26.18 15.44
N LYS A 258 7.02 -27.26 15.70
CA LYS A 258 8.49 -27.27 15.70
C LYS A 258 9.00 -27.14 14.27
N ASN A 259 9.83 -26.15 13.99
CA ASN A 259 10.56 -26.08 12.72
C ASN A 259 12.07 -26.07 12.99
N PRO A 260 12.80 -27.17 12.70
CA PRO A 260 14.23 -27.29 12.99
C PRO A 260 15.12 -26.39 12.12
N TYR A 261 14.57 -25.83 11.05
CA TYR A 261 15.30 -25.00 10.08
C TYR A 261 15.27 -23.51 10.43
N LEU A 262 14.42 -23.10 11.37
CA LEU A 262 14.32 -21.69 11.78
C LEU A 262 15.47 -21.30 12.73
N LYS A 263 16.05 -20.13 12.48
CA LYS A 263 16.95 -19.46 13.44
C LYS A 263 16.20 -18.67 14.50
N HIS A 264 14.97 -18.26 14.20
CA HIS A 264 14.10 -17.51 15.10
C HIS A 264 12.66 -17.99 14.97
N SER A 265 11.93 -17.99 16.08
CA SER A 265 10.52 -18.36 16.09
C SER A 265 9.67 -17.28 15.39
N VAL A 266 8.68 -17.72 14.63
CA VAL A 266 7.89 -16.85 13.75
C VAL A 266 6.39 -17.00 13.99
N VAL A 267 5.65 -15.94 13.68
CA VAL A 267 4.22 -16.00 13.41
C VAL A 267 4.03 -16.13 11.90
N GLY A 268 3.40 -17.22 11.48
CA GLY A 268 3.24 -17.57 10.07
C GLY A 268 1.93 -17.10 9.45
N LYS A 269 1.72 -17.49 8.19
CA LYS A 269 0.60 -17.01 7.36
C LYS A 269 -0.78 -17.46 7.83
N GLN A 270 -0.89 -18.50 8.66
CA GLN A 270 -2.18 -18.92 9.24
C GLN A 270 -2.84 -17.79 10.04
N LEU A 271 -2.07 -16.83 10.56
CA LEU A 271 -2.62 -15.61 11.18
C LEU A 271 -3.65 -14.91 10.28
N LEU A 272 -3.42 -14.92 8.96
CA LEU A 272 -4.27 -14.29 7.96
C LEU A 272 -5.60 -15.03 7.72
N ASP A 273 -5.78 -16.22 8.29
CA ASP A 273 -7.07 -16.94 8.27
C ASP A 273 -8.04 -16.45 9.33
N HIS A 274 -7.55 -15.65 10.29
CA HIS A 274 -8.34 -15.17 11.43
C HIS A 274 -8.65 -13.68 11.36
N GLY A 275 -8.08 -12.95 10.40
CA GLY A 275 -8.33 -11.53 10.23
C GLY A 275 -7.45 -10.85 9.20
N ILE A 276 -7.61 -9.53 9.13
CA ILE A 276 -6.85 -8.62 8.28
C ILE A 276 -5.68 -8.09 9.08
N VAL A 277 -4.46 -8.25 8.54
CA VAL A 277 -3.25 -7.66 9.10
C VAL A 277 -2.94 -6.36 8.37
N SER A 278 -2.70 -5.27 9.11
CA SER A 278 -2.18 -4.03 8.55
C SER A 278 -0.92 -3.57 9.27
N ILE A 279 0.10 -3.16 8.53
CA ILE A 279 1.42 -2.80 9.04
C ILE A 279 1.70 -1.37 8.62
N ASP A 280 1.69 -0.46 9.58
CA ASP A 280 2.10 0.93 9.42
C ASP A 280 3.59 1.03 9.77
N TYR A 281 4.42 0.96 8.73
CA TYR A 281 5.89 0.98 8.87
C TYR A 281 6.38 2.32 9.42
N THR A 282 5.79 3.42 8.97
CA THR A 282 6.15 4.78 9.38
C THR A 282 5.96 5.00 10.88
N HIS A 283 4.89 4.45 11.46
CA HIS A 283 4.58 4.63 12.89
C HIS A 283 4.88 3.41 13.76
N ARG A 284 5.48 2.35 13.19
CA ARG A 284 5.75 1.06 13.87
C ARG A 284 4.53 0.48 14.57
N ARG A 285 3.39 0.50 13.87
CA ARG A 285 2.13 -0.07 14.36
C ARG A 285 1.72 -1.25 13.52
N ILE A 286 1.30 -2.32 14.17
CA ILE A 286 0.66 -3.46 13.52
C ILE A 286 -0.77 -3.56 14.03
N TYR A 287 -1.71 -3.76 13.11
CA TYR A 287 -3.13 -3.86 13.36
C TYR A 287 -3.58 -5.27 12.99
N PHE A 288 -4.40 -5.87 13.83
CA PHE A 288 -5.06 -7.13 13.52
C PHE A 288 -6.55 -7.02 13.83
N GLN A 289 -7.36 -7.05 12.78
CA GLN A 289 -8.80 -6.87 12.87
C GLN A 289 -9.52 -8.10 12.29
N PRO A 290 -10.48 -8.70 13.01
CA PRO A 290 -11.25 -9.81 12.48
C PRO A 290 -12.12 -9.33 11.32
N PHE A 291 -12.48 -10.26 10.43
CA PHE A 291 -13.15 -9.95 9.16
C PHE A 291 -14.52 -9.28 9.32
N ASP A 292 -15.24 -9.60 10.39
CA ASP A 292 -16.58 -9.10 10.70
C ASP A 292 -16.58 -7.65 11.21
N LEU A 293 -15.46 -7.15 11.73
CA LEU A 293 -15.30 -5.76 12.15
C LEU A 293 -15.14 -4.78 10.98
N MET A 294 -15.07 -5.27 9.74
CA MET A 294 -14.73 -4.45 8.57
C MET A 294 -15.59 -4.77 7.33
N PRO A 295 -16.44 -3.84 6.88
CA PRO A 295 -16.58 -3.61 5.45
C PRO A 295 -15.32 -2.85 5.01
N ILE A 296 -14.26 -3.53 4.53
CA ILE A 296 -13.31 -2.82 3.66
C ILE A 296 -14.18 -2.34 2.48
N PRO A 297 -14.31 -1.04 2.23
CA PRO A 297 -15.16 -0.56 1.15
C PRO A 297 -14.67 -1.21 -0.14
N GLN A 298 -15.55 -1.93 -0.85
CA GLN A 298 -15.23 -2.37 -2.21
C GLN A 298 -14.82 -1.16 -3.10
N ASN A 299 -15.25 0.04 -2.69
CA ASN A 299 -15.02 1.31 -3.37
C ASN A 299 -13.81 2.13 -2.84
N GLU A 300 -13.00 1.61 -1.90
CA GLU A 300 -11.67 2.22 -1.65
C GLU A 300 -10.62 1.72 -2.66
N SER A 301 -11.00 0.74 -3.49
CA SER A 301 -10.27 0.27 -4.68
C SER A 301 -10.64 1.04 -5.96
N GLU A 302 -11.55 2.02 -5.90
CA GLU A 302 -11.69 2.95 -7.01
C GLU A 302 -10.54 3.96 -6.92
N VAL A 303 -9.38 3.58 -7.49
CA VAL A 303 -8.82 4.48 -8.50
C VAL A 303 -9.99 4.65 -9.45
N THR A 304 -10.70 5.75 -9.27
CA THR A 304 -11.89 6.01 -10.06
C THR A 304 -11.37 6.02 -11.49
N GLU A 305 -11.69 5.00 -12.28
CA GLU A 305 -12.04 5.25 -13.67
C GLU A 305 -13.18 6.25 -13.56
N GLN A 306 -12.85 7.55 -13.47
CA GLN A 306 -13.86 8.56 -13.50
C GLN A 306 -14.46 8.44 -14.88
N SER A 307 -15.69 7.93 -14.94
CA SER A 307 -16.51 8.06 -16.13
C SER A 307 -16.66 9.56 -16.36
N ILE A 308 -15.88 10.08 -17.31
CA ILE A 308 -15.94 11.49 -17.70
C ILE A 308 -17.37 11.76 -18.12
N THR A 309 -18.06 12.56 -17.31
CA THR A 309 -19.45 12.90 -17.59
C THR A 309 -19.43 14.22 -18.32
N ASP A 310 -19.83 14.20 -19.59
CA ASP A 310 -20.02 15.41 -20.37
C ASP A 310 -21.05 16.32 -19.68
N GLY A 311 -20.75 17.62 -19.58
CA GLY A 311 -21.53 18.57 -18.79
C GLY A 311 -21.11 18.73 -17.32
N LYS A 312 -20.13 17.96 -16.83
CA LYS A 312 -19.65 18.07 -15.43
C LYS A 312 -18.21 18.51 -15.32
N LEU A 313 -17.86 19.05 -14.14
CA LEU A 313 -16.48 19.32 -13.74
C LEU A 313 -15.86 18.08 -13.10
N ASN A 314 -15.07 17.32 -13.87
CA ASN A 314 -14.60 15.98 -13.53
C ASN A 314 -13.27 16.01 -12.75
N PRO A 315 -13.18 15.46 -11.52
CA PRO A 315 -11.95 15.53 -10.71
C PRO A 315 -10.84 14.53 -11.08
N ILE A 316 -9.89 14.88 -11.94
CA ILE A 316 -8.89 13.93 -12.45
C ILE A 316 -7.63 13.82 -11.58
N THR A 317 -6.94 12.67 -11.67
CA THR A 317 -5.64 12.41 -11.03
C THR A 317 -4.48 12.66 -11.99
N ARG A 318 -3.24 12.67 -11.48
CA ARG A 318 -2.03 12.66 -12.32
C ARG A 318 -1.98 11.48 -13.30
N ARG A 319 -2.48 10.32 -12.87
CA ARG A 319 -2.59 9.13 -13.74
C ARG A 319 -3.62 9.33 -14.85
N PHE A 320 -4.78 9.91 -14.59
CA PHE A 320 -5.70 10.21 -15.69
C PHE A 320 -5.06 11.20 -16.67
N PHE A 321 -4.39 12.22 -16.14
CA PHE A 321 -3.74 13.27 -16.92
C PHE A 321 -2.69 12.71 -17.88
N TRP A 322 -1.78 11.85 -17.44
CA TRP A 322 -0.71 11.35 -18.32
C TRP A 322 -1.19 10.36 -19.40
N GLU A 323 -2.37 9.74 -19.22
CA GLU A 323 -2.87 8.62 -20.02
C GLU A 323 -3.82 9.16 -21.07
N ASN A 324 -4.49 10.27 -20.75
CA ASN A 324 -5.61 10.80 -21.53
C ASN A 324 -5.40 12.24 -22.00
N ILE A 325 -4.39 12.95 -21.48
CA ILE A 325 -4.16 14.39 -21.74
C ILE A 325 -2.72 14.68 -22.17
N PHE A 326 -1.71 14.31 -21.40
CA PHE A 326 -0.30 14.60 -21.73
C PHE A 326 0.68 13.76 -20.91
N ASP A 327 1.38 12.84 -21.58
CA ASP A 327 2.43 12.03 -20.95
C ASP A 327 3.76 12.80 -20.86
N TYR A 328 3.88 13.61 -19.83
CA TYR A 328 5.08 14.40 -19.57
C TYR A 328 6.33 13.58 -19.21
N ARG A 329 6.22 12.25 -18.98
CA ARG A 329 7.37 11.39 -18.67
C ARG A 329 8.19 11.07 -19.92
N LYS A 330 7.51 10.95 -21.06
CA LYS A 330 8.13 10.58 -22.34
C LYS A 330 8.52 11.80 -23.17
N GLY A 331 8.03 12.99 -22.78
CA GLY A 331 7.99 14.15 -23.66
C GLY A 331 6.97 13.94 -24.79
N GLY A 332 6.39 15.01 -25.32
CA GLY A 332 5.36 14.91 -26.36
C GLY A 332 4.55 16.19 -26.55
N GLU A 333 3.38 16.06 -27.16
CA GLU A 333 2.35 17.11 -27.27
C GLU A 333 1.12 16.72 -26.44
N PHE A 334 0.28 17.70 -26.07
CA PHE A 334 -1.00 17.42 -25.42
C PHE A 334 -1.85 16.55 -26.35
N VAL A 335 -2.15 15.33 -25.92
CA VAL A 335 -2.95 14.36 -26.64
C VAL A 335 -4.36 14.39 -26.07
N ASN A 336 -5.32 14.79 -26.90
CA ASN A 336 -6.71 14.81 -26.49
C ASN A 336 -7.49 13.65 -27.10
N HIS A 337 -7.65 12.57 -26.34
CA HIS A 337 -8.38 11.38 -26.80
C HIS A 337 -9.90 11.59 -26.90
N THR A 338 -10.45 12.71 -26.41
CA THR A 338 -11.89 12.99 -26.45
C THR A 338 -12.35 13.62 -27.77
N GLY A 339 -11.42 14.11 -28.60
CA GLY A 339 -11.72 14.85 -29.83
C GLY A 339 -12.41 16.20 -29.61
N LYS A 340 -12.49 16.68 -28.36
CA LYS A 340 -13.09 17.96 -27.95
C LYS A 340 -12.09 18.77 -27.13
N PRO A 341 -12.08 20.11 -27.19
CA PRO A 341 -11.25 20.91 -26.31
C PRO A 341 -11.49 20.60 -24.82
N ILE A 342 -10.46 20.75 -23.99
CA ILE A 342 -10.54 20.49 -22.54
C ILE A 342 -10.15 21.73 -21.73
N VAL A 343 -10.76 21.89 -20.57
CA VAL A 343 -10.39 22.91 -19.57
C VAL A 343 -10.02 22.21 -18.27
N ILE A 344 -8.88 22.55 -17.68
CA ILE A 344 -8.36 21.93 -16.46
C ILE A 344 -8.16 22.99 -15.38
N ASP A 345 -8.91 22.89 -14.28
CA ASP A 345 -8.82 23.78 -13.12
C ASP A 345 -7.94 23.17 -12.01
N PHE A 346 -6.77 23.76 -11.77
CA PHE A 346 -5.92 23.43 -10.63
C PHE A 346 -6.39 24.24 -9.41
N TRP A 347 -6.86 23.54 -8.38
CA TRP A 347 -7.53 24.13 -7.22
C TRP A 347 -7.10 23.50 -5.90
N ALA A 348 -7.42 24.15 -4.78
CA ALA A 348 -7.25 23.59 -3.44
C ALA A 348 -8.37 24.05 -2.48
N THR A 349 -8.63 23.29 -1.41
CA THR A 349 -9.73 23.60 -0.48
C THR A 349 -9.45 24.82 0.40
N TRP A 350 -8.17 25.11 0.67
CA TRP A 350 -7.74 26.30 1.42
C TRP A 350 -7.70 27.57 0.55
N CYS A 351 -7.85 27.43 -0.77
CA CYS A 351 -7.82 28.55 -1.71
C CYS A 351 -9.22 29.20 -1.81
N GLY A 352 -9.42 30.31 -1.08
CA GLY A 352 -10.67 31.07 -1.09
C GLY A 352 -11.19 31.46 -2.49
N PRO A 353 -10.35 31.97 -3.40
CA PRO A 353 -10.75 32.23 -4.79
C PRO A 353 -11.20 30.98 -5.55
N CYS A 354 -10.53 29.85 -5.35
CA CYS A 354 -10.88 28.57 -5.97
C CYS A 354 -12.28 28.11 -5.54
N MET A 355 -12.58 28.18 -4.25
CA MET A 355 -13.89 27.79 -3.73
C MET A 355 -15.03 28.64 -4.28
N ARG A 356 -14.78 29.93 -4.57
CA ARG A 356 -15.77 30.80 -5.25
C ARG A 356 -15.90 30.49 -6.74
N LEU A 357 -14.83 30.02 -7.37
CA LEU A 357 -14.78 29.70 -8.80
C LEU A 357 -15.47 28.37 -9.12
N LEU A 358 -15.35 27.35 -8.25
CA LEU A 358 -15.88 26.00 -8.51
C LEU A 358 -17.35 25.96 -8.98
N PRO A 359 -18.32 26.66 -8.36
CA PRO A 359 -19.70 26.67 -8.85
C PRO A 359 -19.86 27.28 -10.25
N GLN A 360 -19.01 28.25 -10.62
CA GLN A 360 -19.00 28.85 -11.95
C GLN A 360 -18.42 27.87 -12.99
N MET A 361 -17.39 27.11 -12.61
CA MET A 361 -16.82 26.06 -13.45
C MET A 361 -17.83 24.93 -13.69
N GLU A 362 -18.58 24.53 -12.67
CA GLU A 362 -19.66 23.56 -12.80
C GLU A 362 -20.78 24.06 -13.73
N ALA A 363 -21.19 25.33 -13.58
CA ALA A 363 -22.19 25.94 -14.47
C ALA A 363 -21.70 26.03 -15.92
N MET A 364 -20.42 26.38 -16.14
CA MET A 364 -19.82 26.42 -17.48
C MET A 364 -19.70 25.02 -18.07
N ALA A 365 -19.35 24.00 -17.28
CA ALA A 365 -19.30 22.63 -17.76
C ALA A 365 -20.64 22.19 -18.33
N GLU A 366 -21.76 22.48 -17.65
CA GLU A 366 -23.10 22.16 -18.16
C GLU A 366 -23.47 23.01 -19.38
N GLN A 367 -23.12 24.31 -19.38
CA GLN A 367 -23.39 25.21 -20.51
C GLN A 367 -22.68 24.77 -21.80
N PHE A 368 -21.44 24.31 -21.70
CA PHE A 368 -20.62 23.87 -22.84
C PHE A 368 -20.64 22.35 -23.06
N LYS A 369 -21.61 21.65 -22.46
CA LYS A 369 -21.85 20.23 -22.65
C LYS A 369 -21.92 19.88 -24.14
N GLY A 370 -21.27 18.78 -24.49
CA GLY A 370 -21.16 18.35 -25.89
C GLY A 370 -20.03 19.04 -26.66
N LYS A 371 -19.49 20.16 -26.16
CA LYS A 371 -18.52 21.00 -26.87
C LYS A 371 -17.15 21.03 -26.20
N VAL A 372 -17.10 21.12 -24.86
CA VAL A 372 -15.85 21.21 -24.09
C VAL A 372 -15.95 20.29 -22.88
N ILE A 373 -14.87 19.58 -22.58
CA ILE A 373 -14.78 18.72 -21.39
C ILE A 373 -14.05 19.47 -20.27
N PHE A 374 -14.62 19.42 -19.06
CA PHE A 374 -14.07 20.12 -17.90
C PHE A 374 -13.48 19.14 -16.89
N TYR A 375 -12.28 19.48 -16.44
CA TYR A 375 -11.51 18.74 -15.45
C TYR A 375 -11.12 19.64 -14.28
N LYS A 376 -10.93 19.05 -13.11
CA LYS A 376 -10.30 19.72 -11.96
C LYS A 376 -9.22 18.84 -11.35
N VAL A 377 -8.09 19.44 -11.01
CA VAL A 377 -6.94 18.82 -10.36
C VAL A 377 -6.79 19.44 -8.98
N ASN A 378 -6.80 18.61 -7.94
CA ASN A 378 -6.54 19.11 -6.59
C ASN A 378 -5.02 19.23 -6.37
N ALA A 379 -4.54 20.46 -6.19
CA ALA A 379 -3.11 20.76 -6.07
C ALA A 379 -2.48 20.22 -4.77
N ASP A 380 -3.26 20.02 -3.71
CA ASP A 380 -2.77 19.39 -2.48
C ASP A 380 -2.50 17.90 -2.68
N LYS A 381 -3.29 17.25 -3.54
CA LYS A 381 -3.20 15.82 -3.85
C LYS A 381 -2.16 15.54 -4.95
N GLU A 382 -2.14 16.35 -5.99
CA GLU A 382 -1.35 16.12 -7.21
C GLU A 382 -0.10 17.02 -7.26
N LYS A 383 0.66 17.07 -6.14
CA LYS A 383 1.82 17.96 -5.99
C LYS A 383 2.88 17.76 -7.07
N ASP A 384 3.17 16.52 -7.45
CA ASP A 384 4.16 16.22 -8.48
C ASP A 384 3.73 16.75 -9.86
N LEU A 385 2.43 16.67 -10.17
CA LEU A 385 1.86 17.22 -11.39
C LEU A 385 1.96 18.75 -11.38
N CYS A 386 1.60 19.38 -10.26
CA CYS A 386 1.73 20.82 -10.07
C CYS A 386 3.18 21.29 -10.18
N ASN A 387 4.13 20.57 -9.58
CA ASN A 387 5.55 20.87 -9.66
C ASN A 387 6.07 20.76 -11.08
N HIS A 388 5.68 19.70 -11.80
CA HIS A 388 6.07 19.50 -13.20
C HIS A 388 5.64 20.68 -14.08
N PHE A 389 4.40 21.16 -13.92
CA PHE A 389 3.86 22.27 -14.68
C PHE A 389 4.17 23.66 -14.10
N GLY A 390 4.96 23.74 -13.02
CA GLY A 390 5.32 25.02 -12.39
C GLY A 390 4.10 25.78 -11.84
N ILE A 391 3.10 25.08 -11.32
CA ILE A 391 1.90 25.69 -10.73
C ILE A 391 2.29 26.37 -9.41
N GLN A 392 2.44 27.69 -9.44
CA GLN A 392 2.87 28.51 -8.29
C GLN A 392 1.73 29.25 -7.59
N ALA A 393 0.55 29.33 -8.21
CA ALA A 393 -0.61 30.03 -7.68
C ALA A 393 -1.90 29.29 -8.03
N LEU A 394 -2.94 29.49 -7.21
CA LEU A 394 -4.25 28.88 -7.41
C LEU A 394 -5.36 29.94 -7.40
N PRO A 395 -6.42 29.77 -8.22
CA PRO A 395 -6.54 28.72 -9.23
C PRO A 395 -5.63 29.02 -10.43
N THR A 396 -5.16 27.97 -11.10
CA THR A 396 -4.53 28.06 -12.41
C THR A 396 -5.33 27.20 -13.37
N LEU A 397 -5.66 27.70 -14.55
CA LEU A 397 -6.48 27.00 -15.53
C LEU A 397 -5.70 26.77 -16.81
N PHE A 398 -5.81 25.56 -17.34
CA PHE A 398 -5.29 25.21 -18.66
C PHE A 398 -6.46 25.08 -19.63
N PHE A 399 -6.42 25.81 -20.73
CA PHE A 399 -7.35 25.72 -21.85
C PHE A 399 -6.63 25.03 -23.00
N VAL A 400 -6.96 23.78 -23.25
CA VAL A 400 -6.25 22.93 -24.23
C VAL A 400 -7.17 22.73 -25.45
N PRO A 401 -6.82 23.29 -26.61
CA PRO A 401 -7.55 23.06 -27.85
C PRO A 401 -7.38 21.62 -28.34
N VAL A 402 -8.17 21.20 -29.33
CA VAL A 402 -7.97 19.89 -29.99
C VAL A 402 -6.61 19.84 -30.68
N GLU A 403 -6.21 20.95 -31.30
CA GLU A 403 -4.90 21.14 -31.93
C GLU A 403 -4.29 22.47 -31.46
N GLY A 404 -2.99 22.45 -31.18
CA GLY A 404 -2.25 23.63 -30.74
C GLY A 404 -1.85 23.59 -29.27
N LYS A 405 -1.25 24.69 -28.80
CA LYS A 405 -0.68 24.77 -27.45
C LYS A 405 -1.74 25.19 -26.41
N PRO A 406 -1.65 24.68 -25.17
CA PRO A 406 -2.49 25.15 -24.08
C PRO A 406 -2.32 26.65 -23.81
N ILE A 407 -3.42 27.30 -23.46
CA ILE A 407 -3.43 28.65 -22.91
C ILE A 407 -3.55 28.52 -21.39
N ILE A 408 -2.69 29.21 -20.65
CA ILE A 408 -2.65 29.16 -19.18
C ILE A 408 -3.14 30.49 -18.63
N GLU A 409 -4.11 30.44 -17.71
CA GLU A 409 -4.62 31.59 -16.98
C GLU A 409 -4.47 31.38 -15.47
N VAL A 410 -4.12 32.43 -14.74
CA VAL A 410 -3.94 32.39 -13.29
C VAL A 410 -4.91 33.37 -12.64
N GLY A 411 -5.57 32.93 -11.57
CA GLY A 411 -6.57 33.71 -10.84
C GLY A 411 -7.97 33.15 -11.00
N ALA A 412 -8.99 33.90 -10.56
CA ALA A 412 -10.39 33.50 -10.65
C ALA A 412 -11.17 34.56 -11.47
N SER A 413 -11.26 34.34 -12.77
CA SER A 413 -11.93 35.27 -13.71
C SER A 413 -12.90 34.55 -14.65
N PRO A 414 -14.09 34.16 -14.18
CA PRO A 414 -15.07 33.38 -14.96
C PRO A 414 -15.43 33.98 -16.32
N GLU A 415 -15.56 35.31 -16.40
CA GLU A 415 -15.88 36.04 -17.63
C GLU A 415 -14.81 35.85 -18.70
N ARG A 416 -13.53 35.90 -18.28
CA ARG A 416 -12.38 35.63 -19.15
C ARG A 416 -12.39 34.19 -19.64
N TYR A 417 -12.78 33.24 -18.79
CA TYR A 417 -12.81 31.81 -19.15
C TYR A 417 -13.85 31.52 -20.23
N ARG A 418 -15.04 32.12 -20.12
CA ARG A 418 -16.07 32.03 -21.17
C ARG A 418 -15.57 32.57 -22.51
N GLN A 419 -14.94 33.76 -22.50
CA GLN A 419 -14.36 34.36 -23.71
C GLN A 419 -13.32 33.44 -24.35
N LEU A 420 -12.41 32.85 -23.55
CA LEU A 420 -11.40 31.93 -24.08
C LEU A 420 -12.02 30.67 -24.69
N ILE A 421 -13.03 30.11 -24.05
CA ILE A 421 -13.75 28.95 -24.57
C ILE A 421 -14.37 29.27 -25.94
N GLU A 422 -15.12 30.37 -26.03
CA GLU A 422 -15.83 30.76 -27.25
C GLU A 422 -14.90 31.21 -28.37
N GLU A 423 -13.86 31.98 -28.04
CA GLU A 423 -13.00 32.62 -29.05
C GLU A 423 -11.77 31.80 -29.44
N LYS A 424 -11.34 30.84 -28.61
CA LYS A 424 -10.09 30.09 -28.81
C LYS A 424 -10.28 28.59 -28.86
N LEU A 425 -11.23 28.03 -28.11
CA LEU A 425 -11.44 26.57 -28.09
C LEU A 425 -12.48 26.10 -29.10
N LEU A 426 -13.54 26.87 -29.34
CA LEU A 426 -14.67 26.48 -30.18
C LEU A 426 -14.69 27.10 -31.59
N LYS A 427 -13.55 27.61 -32.06
CA LYS A 427 -13.44 28.21 -33.40
C LYS A 427 -13.06 27.22 -34.48
#